data_AF-A0A2U2ANF4-F1
#
_entry.id   AF-A0A2U2ANF4-F1
#
_cell.length_a   1.000
_cell.length_b   1.000
_cell.length_c   1.000
_cell.angle_alpha   90.00
_cell.angle_beta   90.00
_cell.angle_gamma   90.00
#
_symmetry.space_group_name_H-M   'P 1'
#
loop_
_entity.id
_entity.type
_entity.pdbx_description
1 polymer ?
#
loop_
_entity_poly.entity_id
_entity_poly.type
_entity_poly.pdbx_seq_one_letter_code
_entity_poly.pdbx_strand_id
1 'polypeptide(L)'
;MMASLARLITRSTLQATLLILITLLSLSSITEAKGKVKETPADRIANAYLFYCQQEEIANDDYCQCVANVYRDNLPTIPLDKREEKFLIVALSGKLSYANIKESDFPFIENLMEKIDDPRFEEGFAHCAAYNEELFIEEVEEINENDSPMSADQIRAIEEIEAIEMEEMDDEEIYQ
;
A
#
# COMPACT_ATOMS: atom_id res chain seq x y z
N MET A 1 -9.93 52.32 -61.11
CA MET A 1 -8.68 51.96 -60.39
C MET A 1 -8.82 51.80 -58.87
N MET A 2 -9.83 52.37 -58.20
CA MET A 2 -9.94 52.29 -56.72
C MET A 2 -10.49 50.97 -56.14
N ALA A 3 -11.29 50.19 -56.89
CA ALA A 3 -11.88 48.94 -56.37
C ALA A 3 -10.87 47.79 -56.21
N SER A 4 -9.75 47.81 -56.95
CA SER A 4 -8.72 46.76 -56.91
C SER A 4 -7.79 46.91 -55.69
N LEU A 5 -7.40 48.15 -55.35
CA LEU A 5 -6.58 48.42 -54.16
C LEU A 5 -7.32 48.11 -52.85
N ALA A 6 -8.62 48.46 -52.75
CA ALA A 6 -9.42 48.18 -51.55
C ALA A 6 -9.55 46.67 -51.26
N ARG A 7 -9.65 45.83 -52.30
CA ARG A 7 -9.68 44.35 -52.15
C ARG A 7 -8.32 43.78 -51.77
N LEU A 8 -7.22 44.38 -52.22
CA LEU A 8 -5.87 43.93 -51.89
C LEU A 8 -5.53 44.22 -50.41
N ILE A 9 -5.90 45.41 -49.92
CA ILE A 9 -5.64 45.84 -48.54
C ILE A 9 -6.49 45.05 -47.53
N THR A 10 -7.77 44.79 -47.87
CA THR A 10 -8.66 44.00 -47.00
C THR A 10 -8.24 42.54 -46.88
N ARG A 11 -7.72 41.91 -47.94
CA ARG A 11 -7.19 40.54 -47.89
C ARG A 11 -5.90 40.44 -47.06
N SER A 12 -5.00 41.40 -47.22
CA SER A 12 -3.73 41.46 -46.50
C SER A 12 -3.92 41.68 -44.99
N THR A 13 -4.83 42.58 -44.62
CA THR A 13 -5.15 42.85 -43.21
C THR A 13 -5.87 41.69 -42.54
N LEU A 14 -6.77 40.99 -43.25
CA LEU A 14 -7.45 39.80 -42.73
C LEU A 14 -6.49 38.61 -42.53
N GLN A 15 -5.51 38.43 -43.42
CA GLN A 15 -4.49 37.40 -43.25
C GLN A 15 -3.55 37.72 -42.08
N ALA A 16 -3.16 38.98 -41.92
CA ALA A 16 -2.31 39.41 -40.81
C ALA A 16 -3.02 39.21 -39.46
N THR A 17 -4.30 39.58 -39.34
CA THR A 17 -5.05 39.37 -38.10
C THR A 17 -5.33 37.89 -37.81
N LEU A 18 -5.59 37.07 -38.83
CA LEU A 18 -5.75 35.63 -38.65
C LEU A 18 -4.45 34.94 -38.20
N LEU A 19 -3.30 35.33 -38.77
CA LEU A 19 -1.99 34.83 -38.35
C LEU A 19 -1.66 35.22 -36.90
N ILE A 20 -1.97 36.46 -36.49
CA ILE A 20 -1.80 36.92 -35.11
C ILE A 20 -2.73 36.16 -34.15
N LEU A 21 -3.97 35.87 -34.56
CA LEU A 21 -4.91 35.10 -33.74
C LEU A 21 -4.47 33.64 -33.59
N ILE A 22 -3.97 33.01 -34.66
CA ILE A 22 -3.44 31.65 -34.64
C ILE A 22 -2.18 31.55 -33.78
N THR A 23 -1.29 32.54 -33.83
CA THR A 23 -0.11 32.57 -32.94
C THR A 23 -0.50 32.83 -31.49
N LEU A 24 -1.48 33.69 -31.21
CA LEU A 24 -1.98 33.88 -29.84
C LEU A 24 -2.66 32.62 -29.28
N LEU A 25 -3.39 31.87 -30.11
CA LEU A 25 -4.02 30.59 -29.74
C LEU A 25 -3.01 29.45 -29.59
N SER A 26 -1.93 29.43 -30.38
CA SER A 26 -0.86 28.44 -30.22
C SER A 26 0.01 28.69 -28.99
N LEU A 27 0.16 29.94 -28.55
CA LEU A 27 0.84 30.27 -27.29
C LEU A 27 0.00 29.95 -26.04
N SER A 28 -1.33 29.88 -26.15
CA SER A 28 -2.19 29.51 -25.02
C SER A 28 -2.34 27.99 -24.81
N SER A 29 -1.76 27.17 -25.69
CA SER A 29 -1.79 25.70 -25.60
C SER A 29 -0.52 25.09 -24.97
N ILE A 30 0.45 25.91 -24.54
CA ILE A 30 1.68 25.44 -23.89
C ILE A 30 1.91 26.22 -22.61
N THR A 31 1.00 26.09 -21.66
CA THR A 31 1.31 26.20 -20.23
C THR A 31 0.21 25.44 -19.47
N GLU A 32 0.15 24.13 -19.68
CA GLU A 32 -0.14 23.27 -18.52
C GLU A 32 1.00 23.53 -17.54
N ALA A 33 0.77 24.49 -16.64
CA ALA A 33 1.47 24.56 -15.39
C ALA A 33 1.10 23.30 -14.60
N LYS A 34 1.68 22.15 -14.97
CA LYS A 34 2.00 21.08 -14.03
C LYS A 34 3.01 21.68 -13.07
N GLY A 35 2.55 22.53 -12.15
CA GLY A 35 3.27 22.78 -10.93
C GLY A 35 3.55 21.41 -10.36
N LYS A 36 4.82 21.01 -10.32
CA LYS A 36 5.24 19.80 -9.62
C LYS A 36 4.77 19.98 -8.19
N VAL A 37 3.60 19.41 -7.86
CA VAL A 37 3.13 19.33 -6.49
C VAL A 37 4.28 18.67 -5.75
N LYS A 38 4.85 19.40 -4.79
CA LYS A 38 6.00 18.90 -4.06
C LYS A 38 5.49 17.73 -3.24
N GLU A 39 5.98 16.53 -3.56
CA GLU A 39 5.62 15.32 -2.82
C GLU A 39 5.85 15.52 -1.33
N THR A 40 4.85 15.14 -0.54
CA THR A 40 4.94 15.10 0.91
C THR A 40 5.79 13.90 1.35
N PRO A 41 6.27 13.86 2.61
CA PRO A 41 6.86 12.63 3.17
C PRO A 41 5.96 11.41 3.01
N ALA A 42 4.65 11.58 3.25
CA ALA A 42 3.65 10.52 3.09
C ALA A 42 3.60 10.01 1.65
N ASP A 43 3.60 10.91 0.65
CA ASP A 43 3.64 10.52 -0.77
C ASP A 43 4.88 9.69 -1.11
N ARG A 44 6.05 10.10 -0.62
CA ARG A 44 7.30 9.37 -0.88
C ARG A 44 7.30 7.97 -0.26
N ILE A 45 6.79 7.83 0.97
CA ILE A 45 6.69 6.56 1.67
C ILE A 45 5.66 5.64 0.98
N ALA A 46 4.47 6.17 0.66
CA ALA A 46 3.42 5.45 -0.06
C ALA A 46 3.91 4.97 -1.44
N ASN A 47 4.60 5.84 -2.19
CA ASN A 47 5.14 5.48 -3.50
C ASN A 47 6.27 4.45 -3.39
N ALA A 48 7.08 4.48 -2.33
CA ALA A 48 8.11 3.46 -2.11
C ALA A 48 7.49 2.06 -1.98
N TYR A 49 6.40 1.92 -1.23
CA TYR A 49 5.63 0.68 -1.15
C TYR A 49 5.00 0.31 -2.50
N LEU A 50 4.27 1.25 -3.12
CA LEU A 50 3.53 1.00 -4.36
C LEU A 50 4.45 0.46 -5.45
N PHE A 51 5.58 1.14 -5.68
CA PHE A 51 6.52 0.70 -6.71
C PHE A 51 7.11 -0.66 -6.43
N TYR A 52 7.44 -0.96 -5.17
CA TYR A 52 7.98 -2.26 -4.81
C TYR A 52 6.94 -3.37 -4.95
N CYS A 53 5.72 -3.16 -4.46
CA CYS A 53 4.61 -4.10 -4.56
C CYS A 53 4.30 -4.48 -6.01
N GLN A 54 4.27 -3.48 -6.91
CA GLN A 54 4.02 -3.71 -8.33
C GLN A 54 5.22 -4.33 -9.06
N GLN A 55 6.46 -3.92 -8.74
CA GLN A 55 7.66 -4.42 -9.41
C GLN A 55 7.94 -5.88 -9.09
N GLU A 56 7.69 -6.29 -7.86
CA GLU A 56 7.89 -7.68 -7.41
C GLU A 56 6.61 -8.51 -7.52
N GLU A 57 5.52 -7.95 -8.08
CA GLU A 57 4.23 -8.63 -8.23
C GLU A 57 3.75 -9.25 -6.90
N ILE A 58 3.93 -8.52 -5.78
CA ILE A 58 3.60 -9.00 -4.41
C ILE A 58 2.10 -9.30 -4.29
N ALA A 59 1.28 -8.49 -4.96
CA ALA A 59 -0.16 -8.61 -5.06
C ALA A 59 -0.64 -7.92 -6.33
N ASN A 60 -1.95 -7.95 -6.60
CA ASN A 60 -2.51 -7.19 -7.70
C ASN A 60 -2.42 -5.66 -7.47
N ASP A 61 -2.56 -4.91 -8.57
CA ASP A 61 -2.43 -3.45 -8.59
C ASP A 61 -3.40 -2.75 -7.62
N ASP A 62 -4.63 -3.25 -7.49
CA ASP A 62 -5.66 -2.66 -6.64
C ASP A 62 -5.29 -2.79 -5.15
N TYR A 63 -4.78 -3.96 -4.73
CA TYR A 63 -4.26 -4.17 -3.39
C TYR A 63 -3.04 -3.27 -3.12
N CYS A 64 -2.07 -3.25 -4.03
CA CYS A 64 -0.87 -2.41 -3.89
C CYS A 64 -1.23 -0.93 -3.75
N GLN A 65 -2.18 -0.45 -4.56
CA GLN A 65 -2.65 0.92 -4.51
C GLN A 65 -3.42 1.21 -3.21
N CYS A 66 -4.25 0.26 -2.73
CA CYS A 66 -4.97 0.41 -1.47
C CYS A 66 -4.02 0.61 -0.30
N VAL A 67 -3.03 -0.27 -0.14
CA VAL A 67 -2.06 -0.18 0.97
C VAL A 67 -1.23 1.10 0.86
N ALA A 68 -0.83 1.52 -0.35
CA ALA A 68 -0.15 2.79 -0.56
C ALA A 68 -1.02 3.99 -0.10
N ASN A 69 -2.34 3.94 -0.31
CA ASN A 69 -3.25 4.99 0.13
C ASN A 69 -3.35 5.04 1.66
N VAL A 70 -3.36 3.89 2.35
CA VAL A 70 -3.33 3.85 3.83
C VAL A 70 -2.14 4.64 4.38
N TYR A 71 -0.95 4.45 3.81
CA TYR A 71 0.22 5.25 4.17
C TYR A 71 0.03 6.74 3.85
N ARG A 72 -0.46 7.06 2.65
CA ARG A 72 -0.62 8.45 2.18
C ARG A 72 -1.59 9.25 3.06
N ASP A 73 -2.66 8.61 3.52
CA ASP A 73 -3.75 9.28 4.25
C ASP A 73 -3.47 9.40 5.74
N ASN A 74 -2.75 8.43 6.34
CA ASN A 74 -2.55 8.40 7.79
C ASN A 74 -1.21 9.01 8.25
N LEU A 75 -0.13 8.87 7.47
CA LEU A 75 1.18 9.43 7.82
C LEU A 75 1.23 10.96 8.02
N PRO A 76 0.44 11.80 7.32
CA PRO A 76 0.46 13.25 7.56
C PRO A 76 0.15 13.66 9.00
N THR A 77 -0.51 12.78 9.77
CA THR A 77 -0.85 13.01 11.17
C THR A 77 0.17 12.45 12.16
N ILE A 78 1.16 11.70 11.68
CA ILE A 78 2.23 11.12 12.49
C ILE A 78 3.51 11.95 12.26
N PRO A 79 4.06 12.60 13.30
CA PRO A 79 5.25 13.40 13.16
C PRO A 79 6.48 12.50 12.97
N LEU A 80 6.95 12.43 11.72
CA LEU A 80 8.19 11.76 11.34
C LEU A 80 9.33 12.77 11.20
N ASP A 81 10.48 12.43 11.76
CA ASP A 81 11.74 13.08 11.41
C ASP A 81 12.31 12.55 10.09
N LYS A 82 13.40 13.17 9.61
CA LYS A 82 14.01 12.78 8.32
C LYS A 82 14.65 11.40 8.35
N ARG A 83 15.14 10.93 9.50
CA ARG A 83 15.75 9.61 9.67
C ARG A 83 14.67 8.55 9.62
N GLU A 84 13.55 8.78 10.29
CA GLU A 84 12.35 7.93 10.29
C GLU A 84 11.75 7.81 8.89
N GLU A 85 11.54 8.94 8.20
CA GLU A 85 11.07 8.94 6.80
C GLU A 85 11.98 8.11 5.90
N LYS A 86 13.30 8.32 5.99
CA LYS A 86 14.27 7.59 5.19
C LYS A 86 14.26 6.10 5.49
N PHE A 87 14.12 5.72 6.77
CA PHE A 87 14.04 4.32 7.17
C PHE A 87 12.80 3.66 6.58
N LEU A 88 11.62 4.28 6.70
CA LEU A 88 10.37 3.75 6.13
C LEU A 88 10.45 3.60 4.61
N ILE A 89 11.02 4.58 3.89
CA ILE A 89 11.23 4.47 2.44
C ILE A 89 12.12 3.26 2.09
N VAL A 90 13.20 3.02 2.84
CA VAL A 90 14.09 1.86 2.60
C VAL A 90 13.40 0.54 2.95
N ALA A 91 12.67 0.50 4.07
CA ALA A 91 11.91 -0.66 4.53
C ALA A 91 10.84 -1.07 3.51
N LEU A 92 10.03 -0.13 3.05
CA LEU A 92 8.90 -0.40 2.16
C LEU A 92 9.29 -0.56 0.68
N SER A 93 10.52 -0.22 0.31
CA SER A 93 11.01 -0.41 -1.07
C SER A 93 11.73 -1.74 -1.30
N GLY A 94 11.69 -2.66 -0.34
CA GLY A 94 12.40 -3.95 -0.41
C GLY A 94 13.93 -3.84 -0.31
N LYS A 95 14.46 -2.67 0.06
CA LYS A 95 15.90 -2.39 0.08
C LYS A 95 16.52 -2.50 1.47
N LEU A 96 15.74 -2.88 2.46
CA LEU A 96 16.22 -3.08 3.82
C LEU A 96 17.16 -4.29 3.88
N SER A 97 18.37 -4.06 4.37
CA SER A 97 19.35 -5.12 4.57
C SER A 97 19.42 -5.47 6.05
N TYR A 98 18.79 -6.58 6.44
CA TYR A 98 18.79 -7.05 7.83
C TYR A 98 20.19 -7.31 8.37
N ALA A 99 21.12 -7.74 7.53
CA ALA A 99 22.53 -7.93 7.89
C ALA A 99 23.23 -6.64 8.35
N ASN A 100 22.70 -5.47 7.98
CA ASN A 100 23.23 -4.17 8.34
C ASN A 100 22.51 -3.51 9.52
N ILE A 101 21.45 -4.12 10.04
CA ILE A 101 20.77 -3.66 11.26
C ILE A 101 21.57 -4.14 12.47
N LYS A 102 21.98 -3.20 13.31
CA LYS A 102 22.71 -3.50 14.55
C LYS A 102 21.76 -3.39 15.74
N GLU A 103 22.11 -4.03 16.85
CA GLU A 103 21.35 -3.93 18.11
C GLU A 103 21.19 -2.47 18.58
N SER A 104 22.17 -1.61 18.29
CA SER A 104 22.09 -0.17 18.56
C SER A 104 21.00 0.56 17.77
N ASP A 105 20.47 -0.04 16.70
CA ASP A 105 19.36 0.52 15.92
C ASP A 105 17.99 0.13 16.48
N PHE A 106 17.90 -0.89 17.36
CA PHE A 106 16.62 -1.37 17.88
C PHE A 106 15.83 -0.30 18.63
N PRO A 107 16.41 0.51 19.54
CA PRO A 107 15.64 1.56 20.20
C PRO A 107 15.04 2.59 19.23
N PHE A 108 15.73 2.84 18.10
CA PHE A 108 15.21 3.72 17.05
C PHE A 108 14.05 3.05 16.29
N ILE A 109 14.20 1.76 15.95
CA ILE A 109 13.17 1.00 15.22
C ILE A 109 11.92 0.84 16.08
N GLU A 110 12.06 0.44 17.35
CA GLU A 110 10.96 0.27 18.30
C GLU A 110 10.16 1.55 18.47
N ASN A 111 10.83 2.68 18.71
CA ASN A 111 10.17 3.98 18.84
C ASN A 111 9.46 4.40 17.54
N LEU A 112 10.01 4.05 16.37
CA LEU A 112 9.34 4.29 15.09
C LEU A 112 8.11 3.38 14.92
N MET A 113 8.19 2.11 15.33
CA MET A 113 7.06 1.18 15.29
C MET A 113 5.93 1.65 16.21
N GLU A 114 6.25 2.09 17.43
CA GLU A 114 5.27 2.65 18.37
C GLU A 114 4.54 3.89 17.80
N LYS A 115 5.23 4.72 17.00
CA LYS A 115 4.59 5.86 16.33
C LYS A 115 3.60 5.47 15.24
N ILE A 116 3.86 4.37 14.53
CA ILE A 116 3.02 3.90 13.43
C ILE A 116 2.03 2.81 13.85
N ASP A 117 2.12 2.36 15.10
CA ASP A 117 1.11 1.54 15.79
C ASP A 117 -0.12 2.41 16.10
N ASP A 118 -0.83 2.76 15.03
CA ASP A 118 -2.02 3.60 15.06
C ASP A 118 -3.19 2.82 14.45
N PRO A 119 -4.36 2.75 15.13
CA PRO A 119 -5.51 1.94 14.68
C PRO A 119 -5.97 2.21 13.25
N ARG A 120 -5.71 3.41 12.71
CA ARG A 120 -6.10 3.77 11.35
C ARG A 120 -5.27 3.03 10.29
N PHE A 121 -4.05 2.63 10.61
CA PHE A 121 -3.25 1.76 9.74
C PHE A 121 -3.81 0.35 9.76
N GLU A 122 -4.09 -0.20 10.94
CA GLU A 122 -4.69 -1.52 11.09
C GLU A 122 -6.03 -1.63 10.34
N GLU A 123 -6.96 -0.69 10.59
CA GLU A 123 -8.25 -0.64 9.91
C GLU A 123 -8.10 -0.50 8.38
N GLY A 124 -7.19 0.38 7.94
CA GLY A 124 -6.91 0.60 6.53
C GLY A 124 -6.36 -0.66 5.84
N PHE A 125 -5.39 -1.34 6.46
CA PHE A 125 -4.81 -2.56 5.91
C PHE A 125 -5.81 -3.73 5.91
N ALA A 126 -6.64 -3.84 6.96
CA ALA A 126 -7.72 -4.82 7.00
C ALA A 126 -8.74 -4.59 5.89
N HIS A 127 -9.06 -3.34 5.55
CA HIS A 127 -9.92 -3.02 4.40
C HIS A 127 -9.27 -3.44 3.08
N CYS A 128 -7.96 -3.26 2.93
CA CYS A 128 -7.25 -3.64 1.71
C CYS A 128 -7.26 -5.14 1.42
N ALA A 129 -7.44 -5.98 2.44
CA ALA A 129 -7.56 -7.44 2.29
C ALA A 129 -8.65 -7.85 1.28
N ALA A 130 -9.72 -7.06 1.15
CA ALA A 130 -10.80 -7.32 0.20
C ALA A 130 -10.36 -7.28 -1.28
N TYR A 131 -9.27 -6.60 -1.60
CA TYR A 131 -8.71 -6.55 -2.96
C TYR A 131 -7.75 -7.70 -3.24
N ASN A 132 -7.38 -8.49 -2.23
CA ASN A 132 -6.45 -9.58 -2.39
C ASN A 132 -7.19 -10.86 -2.78
N GLU A 133 -7.55 -10.98 -4.06
CA GLU A 133 -8.39 -12.07 -4.59
C GLU A 133 -7.76 -13.48 -4.47
N GLU A 134 -6.49 -13.62 -4.07
CA GLU A 134 -5.78 -14.91 -4.07
C GLU A 134 -5.18 -15.36 -2.71
N LEU A 135 -5.19 -14.53 -1.65
CA LEU A 135 -4.54 -14.90 -0.37
C LEU A 135 -5.47 -15.40 0.74
N PHE A 136 -6.79 -15.43 0.50
CA PHE A 136 -7.79 -15.96 1.45
C PHE A 136 -8.59 -17.15 0.90
N ILE A 137 -7.99 -17.95 0.01
CA ILE A 137 -8.36 -19.37 0.00
C ILE A 137 -7.58 -19.99 1.15
N GLU A 138 -8.04 -19.75 2.37
CA GLU A 138 -7.92 -20.79 3.38
C GLU A 138 -8.61 -21.98 2.71
N GLU A 139 -7.84 -22.99 2.28
CA GLU A 139 -8.44 -24.27 1.91
C GLU A 139 -9.23 -24.68 3.15
N VAL A 140 -10.54 -24.41 3.13
CA VAL A 140 -11.48 -25.18 3.91
C VAL A 140 -11.18 -26.58 3.44
N GLU A 141 -10.42 -27.35 4.24
CA GLU A 141 -10.34 -28.78 4.04
C GLU A 141 -11.81 -29.21 3.95
N GLU A 142 -12.26 -29.55 2.74
CA GLU A 142 -13.53 -30.22 2.58
C GLU A 142 -13.40 -31.47 3.43
N ILE A 143 -14.03 -31.45 4.59
CA ILE A 143 -14.20 -32.64 5.42
C ILE A 143 -14.88 -33.61 4.47
N ASN A 144 -14.11 -34.57 3.98
CA ASN A 144 -14.61 -35.56 3.07
C ASN A 144 -15.73 -36.27 3.83
N GLU A 145 -16.97 -36.23 3.37
CA GLU A 145 -18.09 -36.91 4.06
C GLU A 145 -17.87 -38.44 4.17
N ASN A 146 -16.79 -38.97 3.58
CA ASN A 146 -16.26 -40.32 3.75
C ASN A 146 -15.25 -40.50 4.89
N ASP A 147 -14.95 -39.48 5.69
CA ASP A 147 -14.31 -39.68 7.00
C ASP A 147 -15.32 -40.42 7.88
N SER A 148 -15.23 -41.74 7.81
CA SER A 148 -16.03 -42.66 8.59
C SER A 148 -15.98 -42.22 10.06
N PRO A 149 -17.12 -42.15 10.77
CA PRO A 149 -17.10 -41.80 12.18
C PRO A 149 -16.08 -42.70 12.89
N MET A 150 -15.21 -42.09 13.69
CA MET A 150 -14.17 -42.81 14.43
C MET A 150 -14.73 -44.11 15.01
N SER A 151 -14.02 -45.22 14.79
CA SER A 151 -14.43 -46.51 15.34
C SER A 151 -14.51 -46.42 16.86
N ALA A 152 -15.39 -47.21 17.48
CA ALA A 152 -15.58 -47.20 18.93
C ALA A 152 -14.28 -47.48 19.71
N ASP A 153 -13.33 -48.20 19.11
CA ASP A 153 -12.02 -48.47 19.71
C ASP A 153 -11.10 -47.23 19.67
N GLN A 154 -11.20 -46.38 18.64
CA GLN A 154 -10.47 -45.12 18.58
C GLN A 154 -11.04 -44.08 19.54
N ILE A 155 -12.37 -44.02 19.68
CA ILE A 155 -13.03 -43.14 20.66
C ILE A 155 -12.61 -43.54 22.07
N ARG A 156 -12.63 -44.84 22.39
CA ARG A 156 -12.18 -45.36 23.69
C ARG A 156 -10.71 -45.04 23.96
N ALA A 157 -9.85 -45.13 22.95
CA ALA A 157 -8.44 -44.81 23.11
C ALA A 157 -8.21 -43.32 23.45
N ILE A 158 -9.01 -42.40 22.88
CA ILE A 158 -8.93 -40.98 23.23
C ILE A 158 -9.44 -40.74 24.65
N GLU A 159 -10.60 -41.32 25.02
CA GLU A 159 -11.13 -41.17 26.39
C GLU A 159 -10.16 -41.71 27.46
N GLU A 160 -9.41 -42.77 27.15
CA GLU A 160 -8.39 -43.32 28.05
C GLU A 160 -7.15 -42.41 28.15
N ILE A 161 -6.73 -41.78 27.06
CA ILE A 161 -5.63 -40.80 27.06
C ILE A 161 -6.02 -39.54 27.83
N GLU A 162 -7.22 -39.00 27.58
CA GLU A 162 -7.74 -37.82 28.28
C GLU A 162 -7.91 -38.06 29.79
N ALA A 163 -8.31 -39.29 30.18
CA ALA A 163 -8.38 -39.66 31.59
C ALA A 163 -7.00 -39.68 32.26
N ILE A 164 -5.96 -40.14 31.56
CA ILE A 164 -4.59 -40.13 32.06
C ILE A 164 -4.05 -38.70 32.20
N GLU A 165 -4.28 -37.83 31.21
CA GLU A 165 -3.87 -36.42 31.27
C GLU A 165 -4.54 -35.66 32.41
N MET A 166 -5.83 -35.90 32.68
CA MET A 166 -6.53 -35.30 33.82
C MET A 166 -6.04 -35.82 35.17
N GLU A 167 -5.63 -37.09 35.28
CA GLU A 167 -5.01 -37.62 36.50
C GLU A 167 -3.61 -37.04 36.74
N GLU A 168 -2.84 -36.75 35.69
CA GLU A 168 -1.52 -36.12 35.80
C GLU A 168 -1.57 -34.62 36.18
N MET A 169 -2.66 -33.91 35.87
CA MET A 169 -2.86 -32.51 36.26
C MET A 169 -3.22 -32.30 37.74
N ASP A 170 -3.86 -33.27 38.39
CA ASP A 170 -4.28 -33.17 39.81
C ASP A 170 -3.09 -33.32 40.79
N ASP A 171 -1.96 -33.90 40.35
CA ASP A 171 -0.75 -34.07 41.18
C ASP A 171 0.22 -32.86 41.11
N GLU A 172 0.05 -31.93 40.17
CA GLU A 172 0.88 -30.71 40.06
C GLU A 172 0.30 -29.48 40.80
N GLU A 173 -0.95 -29.53 41.29
CA GLU A 173 -1.58 -28.42 42.01
C GLU A 173 -1.46 -28.48 43.55
N ILE A 174 -0.52 -29.27 44.10
CA ILE A 174 -0.20 -29.32 45.54
C ILE A 174 1.25 -28.90 45.85
N TYR A 175 1.97 -28.21 44.95
CA TYR A 175 3.19 -27.48 45.36
C TYR A 175 3.46 -26.24 44.50
N GLN A 176 2.66 -25.18 44.69
CA GLN A 176 3.15 -23.79 44.62
C GLN A 176 2.22 -22.80 45.34
#